data_AF-A0A382FFQ1-F1
#
_entry.id   AF-A0A382FFQ1-F1
#
_cell.length_a   1.000
_cell.length_b   1.000
_cell.length_c   1.000
_cell.angle_alpha   90.00
_cell.angle_beta   90.00
_cell.angle_gamma   90.00
#
_symmetry.space_group_name_H-M   'P 1'
#
loop_
_entity.id
_entity.type
_entity.pdbx_description
1 polymer ?
#
loop_
_entity_poly.entity_id
_entity_poly.type
_entity_poly.pdbx_seq_one_letter_code
_entity_poly.pdbx_strand_id
1 'polypeptide(L)'
;MIFAVSVMACSFGATISVPGDYATIQEAINASINGDSIAVAAGNYNETINFYGRNIKVVGADQATTFIDGNVPVDSSESPNGGFEYGTSGWDFWPEPMTNMMLIHTGETMYNTNETFTPFEGNTSLKIWGLYQGDNTENNVFIPFYNNALPPGTQFTASAQFYTHNADNLLQGNNMVVLFSKYFDDGWGWLGMNADTINAGLSLVPDSWTYYSLDCTVPEGATRVQVGAMLVQPTNDDHGSIYIDDFQMSSVDGVSLYAGKFDDPDSYTVYDPADYPDRTRQGGDNVDNAVTINSLPFTDYGTTEGYTDDYDETCPFSNSTSPDVVYSYTPTENETFKVSLCGEGTYYDTKVYVYENTIGNLALTSGGETACSDDECSNSHTSFLSIISDVNASAGNTYYIVVDGYGGSAGNYELTVGDRAFENVVVFENGEPSTAMLKNFTIMNGYASGDWPYNQGGGIMMVD
;
A
#
# COMPACT_ATOMS: atom_id res chain seq x y z
N MET A 1 38.56 -25.30 14.45
CA MET A 1 37.34 -25.08 13.67
C MET A 1 36.22 -24.87 14.67
N ILE A 2 35.88 -23.63 14.94
CA ILE A 2 34.70 -23.29 15.74
C ILE A 2 33.61 -22.99 14.71
N PHE A 3 32.57 -23.82 14.68
CA PHE A 3 31.38 -23.56 13.88
C PHE A 3 30.57 -22.47 14.61
N ALA A 4 30.50 -21.28 14.02
CA ALA A 4 29.51 -20.28 14.42
C ALA A 4 28.15 -20.74 13.89
N VAL A 5 27.21 -21.01 14.80
CA VAL A 5 25.81 -21.20 14.47
C VAL A 5 25.21 -19.81 14.34
N SER A 6 24.88 -19.38 13.11
CA SER A 6 24.12 -18.15 12.90
C SER A 6 22.69 -18.39 13.38
N VAL A 7 22.31 -17.74 14.48
CA VAL A 7 20.90 -17.65 14.88
C VAL A 7 20.27 -16.64 13.92
N MET A 8 19.45 -17.13 12.99
CA MET A 8 18.70 -16.27 12.09
C MET A 8 17.56 -15.64 12.90
N ALA A 9 17.72 -14.38 13.29
CA ALA A 9 16.64 -13.61 13.90
C ALA A 9 15.51 -13.48 12.87
N CYS A 10 14.33 -13.95 13.23
CA CYS A 10 13.13 -13.78 12.43
C CYS A 10 12.66 -12.33 12.69
N SER A 11 12.86 -11.45 11.71
CA SER A 11 12.37 -10.07 11.74
C SER A 11 10.84 -10.08 11.87
N PHE A 12 10.31 -9.58 12.98
CA PHE A 12 8.91 -9.14 13.07
C PHE A 12 8.88 -7.73 12.50
N GLY A 13 8.16 -7.51 11.39
CA GLY A 13 8.15 -6.17 10.81
C GLY A 13 7.23 -5.20 11.56
N ALA A 14 7.55 -3.92 11.40
CA ALA A 14 6.89 -2.79 12.04
C ALA A 14 5.45 -2.63 11.55
N THR A 15 4.57 -2.05 12.37
CA THR A 15 3.22 -1.66 11.92
C THR A 15 3.19 -0.15 11.63
N ILE A 16 2.86 0.24 10.41
CA ILE A 16 2.86 1.62 9.90
C ILE A 16 1.41 2.09 9.67
N SER A 17 0.96 3.15 10.32
CA SER A 17 -0.44 3.59 10.33
C SER A 17 -0.76 4.64 9.24
N VAL A 18 -1.92 4.52 8.60
CA VAL A 18 -2.38 5.43 7.53
C VAL A 18 -3.88 5.73 7.64
N PRO A 19 -4.33 7.00 7.76
CA PRO A 19 -3.52 8.14 8.06
C PRO A 19 -2.99 8.01 9.50
N GLY A 20 -1.74 8.40 9.70
CA GLY A 20 -1.07 8.35 11.00
C GLY A 20 0.39 8.71 10.82
N ASP A 21 1.21 7.69 10.60
CA ASP A 21 2.65 7.82 10.34
C ASP A 21 2.92 8.41 8.95
N TYR A 22 2.05 8.07 8.00
CA TYR A 22 2.04 8.65 6.66
C TYR A 22 0.64 9.13 6.31
N ALA A 23 0.58 10.23 5.56
CA ALA A 23 -0.69 10.77 5.09
C ALA A 23 -1.34 9.87 4.03
N THR A 24 -0.54 9.03 3.36
CA THR A 24 -0.92 8.19 2.24
C THR A 24 -0.36 6.76 2.38
N ILE A 25 -1.05 5.77 1.82
CA ILE A 25 -0.68 4.35 1.82
C ILE A 25 0.58 4.12 0.99
N GLN A 26 0.74 4.79 -0.15
CA GLN A 26 1.94 4.68 -0.97
C GLN A 26 3.18 5.21 -0.24
N GLU A 27 3.06 6.28 0.54
CA GLU A 27 4.16 6.77 1.38
C GLU A 27 4.53 5.75 2.48
N ALA A 28 3.54 5.11 3.10
CA ALA A 28 3.80 4.02 4.05
C ALA A 28 4.50 2.82 3.40
N ILE A 29 4.12 2.44 2.17
CA ILE A 29 4.79 1.37 1.41
C ILE A 29 6.21 1.77 1.03
N ASN A 30 6.43 3.02 0.61
CA ASN A 30 7.76 3.54 0.28
C ASN A 30 8.71 3.48 1.49
N ALA A 31 8.17 3.64 2.70
CA ALA A 31 8.90 3.58 3.95
C ALA A 31 9.07 2.16 4.53
N SER A 32 8.19 1.21 4.18
CA SER A 32 8.18 -0.15 4.73
C SER A 32 9.34 -1.05 4.26
N ILE A 33 9.83 -1.98 5.06
CA ILE A 33 10.76 -3.03 4.63
C ILE A 33 10.13 -4.42 4.75
N ASN A 34 10.74 -5.43 4.11
CA ASN A 34 10.23 -6.81 4.15
C ASN A 34 10.00 -7.29 5.58
N GLY A 35 8.77 -7.67 5.89
CA GLY A 35 8.27 -8.09 7.19
C GLY A 35 7.18 -7.17 7.74
N ASP A 36 7.16 -5.90 7.33
CA ASP A 36 6.31 -4.85 7.90
C ASP A 36 4.82 -5.07 7.61
N SER A 37 3.97 -4.43 8.40
CA SER A 37 2.53 -4.32 8.24
C SER A 37 2.13 -2.85 8.14
N ILE A 38 1.15 -2.50 7.33
CA ILE A 38 0.64 -1.14 7.17
C ILE A 38 -0.80 -1.16 7.63
N ALA A 39 -1.12 -0.53 8.76
CA ALA A 39 -2.46 -0.45 9.33
C ALA A 39 -3.20 0.77 8.75
N VAL A 40 -4.12 0.53 7.82
CA VAL A 40 -4.85 1.59 7.14
C VAL A 40 -6.18 1.84 7.86
N ALA A 41 -6.35 2.99 8.53
CA ALA A 41 -7.57 3.35 9.23
C ALA A 41 -8.80 3.35 8.32
N ALA A 42 -9.99 3.41 8.92
CA ALA A 42 -11.22 3.61 8.17
C ALA A 42 -11.17 4.93 7.37
N GLY A 43 -11.46 4.88 6.08
CA GLY A 43 -11.32 6.01 5.18
C GLY A 43 -11.34 5.62 3.72
N ASN A 44 -11.50 6.62 2.85
CA ASN A 44 -11.35 6.49 1.40
C ASN A 44 -9.99 7.08 1.00
N TYR A 45 -9.09 6.24 0.54
CA TYR A 45 -7.72 6.62 0.13
C TYR A 45 -7.65 6.59 -1.38
N ASN A 46 -7.40 7.73 -2.02
CA ASN A 46 -7.33 7.80 -3.48
C ASN A 46 -5.87 7.87 -3.94
N GLU A 47 -5.25 6.71 -4.18
CA GLU A 47 -3.80 6.53 -4.38
C GLU A 47 -3.46 5.32 -5.28
N THR A 48 -2.54 5.46 -6.24
CA THR A 48 -1.95 4.29 -6.93
C THR A 48 -0.92 3.61 -6.03
N ILE A 49 -1.09 2.31 -5.79
CA ILE A 49 -0.25 1.52 -4.88
C ILE A 49 0.72 0.59 -5.61
N ASN A 50 2.02 0.74 -5.33
CA ASN A 50 3.12 -0.09 -5.82
C ASN A 50 3.96 -0.57 -4.65
N PHE A 51 4.00 -1.89 -4.47
CA PHE A 51 4.74 -2.58 -3.40
C PHE A 51 6.24 -2.74 -3.68
N TYR A 52 6.73 -2.44 -4.89
CA TYR A 52 8.12 -2.59 -5.31
C TYR A 52 8.74 -3.98 -5.03
N GLY A 53 7.91 -5.03 -4.99
CA GLY A 53 8.33 -6.39 -4.65
C GLY A 53 8.65 -6.63 -3.17
N ARG A 54 8.21 -5.74 -2.26
CA ARG A 54 8.41 -5.85 -0.82
C ARG A 54 7.47 -6.90 -0.20
N ASN A 55 7.99 -7.71 0.72
CA ASN A 55 7.26 -8.72 1.47
C ASN A 55 6.62 -8.11 2.74
N ILE A 56 5.59 -7.29 2.56
CA ILE A 56 4.89 -6.55 3.63
C ILE A 56 3.39 -6.89 3.64
N LYS A 57 2.69 -6.52 4.70
CA LYS A 57 1.23 -6.62 4.81
C LYS A 57 0.64 -5.22 4.75
N VAL A 58 -0.47 -5.02 4.05
CA VAL A 58 -1.32 -3.82 4.20
C VAL A 58 -2.65 -4.33 4.71
N VAL A 59 -3.10 -3.80 5.84
CA VAL A 59 -4.24 -4.28 6.61
C VAL A 59 -5.14 -3.09 6.89
N GLY A 60 -6.29 -3.06 6.23
CA GLY A 60 -7.33 -2.08 6.57
C GLY A 60 -7.88 -2.30 7.98
N ALA A 61 -8.34 -1.22 8.61
CA ALA A 61 -8.95 -1.24 9.94
C ALA A 61 -10.17 -2.15 9.96
N ASP A 62 -10.95 -2.14 8.86
CA ASP A 62 -12.03 -3.09 8.62
C ASP A 62 -12.41 -3.16 7.13
N GLN A 63 -12.87 -4.33 6.67
CA GLN A 63 -13.27 -4.58 5.28
C GLN A 63 -14.42 -3.66 4.81
N ALA A 64 -15.30 -3.22 5.72
CA ALA A 64 -16.46 -2.38 5.41
C ALA A 64 -16.19 -0.87 5.57
N THR A 65 -14.99 -0.47 6.01
CA THR A 65 -14.71 0.94 6.33
C THR A 65 -13.38 1.46 5.79
N THR A 66 -12.49 0.58 5.31
CA THR A 66 -11.23 0.97 4.66
C THR A 66 -11.31 0.69 3.16
N PHE A 67 -11.35 1.76 2.36
CA PHE A 67 -11.46 1.70 0.91
C PHE A 67 -10.23 2.34 0.27
N ILE A 68 -9.45 1.56 -0.46
CA ILE A 68 -8.33 2.06 -1.28
C ILE A 68 -8.83 2.16 -2.72
N ASP A 69 -8.94 3.38 -3.21
CA ASP A 69 -9.24 3.72 -4.58
C ASP A 69 -7.93 4.03 -5.29
N GLY A 70 -7.58 3.23 -6.31
CA GLY A 70 -6.40 3.50 -7.12
C GLY A 70 -6.58 4.80 -7.88
N ASN A 71 -5.98 5.92 -7.45
CA ASN A 71 -5.88 7.12 -8.28
C ASN A 71 -4.90 6.82 -9.42
N VAL A 72 -5.32 5.98 -10.35
CA VAL A 72 -4.60 5.76 -11.59
C VAL A 72 -4.68 7.11 -12.28
N PRO A 73 -3.55 7.84 -12.46
CA PRO A 73 -3.55 8.94 -13.39
C PRO A 73 -4.10 8.35 -14.68
N VAL A 74 -5.22 8.89 -15.14
CA VAL A 74 -5.72 8.60 -16.48
C VAL A 74 -4.69 9.22 -17.41
N ASP A 75 -3.57 8.53 -17.61
CA ASP A 75 -2.89 8.63 -18.89
C ASP A 75 -3.93 8.18 -19.89
N SER A 76 -4.29 9.10 -20.75
CA SER A 76 -5.40 9.03 -21.70
C SER A 76 -5.22 7.94 -22.78
N SER A 77 -4.54 6.82 -22.48
CA SER A 77 -4.30 5.72 -23.41
C SER A 77 -4.07 4.32 -22.83
N GLU A 78 -4.03 4.07 -21.51
CA GLU A 78 -3.85 2.69 -20.98
C GLU A 78 -4.97 2.25 -20.04
N SER A 79 -5.46 1.02 -20.27
CA SER A 79 -6.72 0.46 -19.80
C SER A 79 -6.72 0.08 -18.30
N PRO A 80 -7.83 0.22 -17.57
CA PRO A 80 -7.99 -0.29 -16.20
C PRO A 80 -8.03 -1.81 -16.20
N ASN A 81 -7.01 -2.46 -15.61
CA ASN A 81 -6.83 -3.91 -15.43
C ASN A 81 -7.42 -4.81 -16.55
N GLY A 82 -7.36 -4.33 -17.80
CA GLY A 82 -7.93 -5.00 -18.96
C GLY A 82 -7.17 -6.26 -19.35
N GLY A 83 -5.86 -6.26 -19.10
CA GLY A 83 -4.97 -7.41 -19.24
C GLY A 83 -4.71 -8.20 -17.95
N PHE A 84 -5.49 -7.97 -16.88
CA PHE A 84 -5.42 -8.79 -15.64
C PHE A 84 -4.08 -8.77 -14.89
N GLU A 85 -3.20 -7.79 -15.12
CA GLU A 85 -1.90 -7.65 -14.43
C GLU A 85 -2.02 -7.48 -12.91
N TYR A 86 -3.17 -7.00 -12.45
CA TYR A 86 -3.49 -6.81 -11.03
C TYR A 86 -4.47 -7.88 -10.52
N GLY A 87 -4.41 -9.07 -11.11
CA GLY A 87 -5.32 -10.17 -10.81
C GLY A 87 -6.73 -9.88 -11.32
N THR A 88 -7.74 -10.33 -10.59
CA THR A 88 -9.16 -10.15 -10.94
C THR A 88 -9.79 -8.93 -10.30
N SER A 89 -8.98 -7.98 -9.79
CA SER A 89 -9.52 -6.75 -9.20
C SER A 89 -10.34 -5.97 -10.23
N GLY A 90 -11.55 -5.56 -9.86
CA GLY A 90 -12.51 -4.89 -10.74
C GLY A 90 -13.37 -5.82 -11.60
N TRP A 91 -13.13 -7.13 -11.56
CA TRP A 91 -13.87 -8.14 -12.31
C TRP A 91 -14.72 -9.01 -11.39
N ASP A 92 -15.96 -9.23 -11.79
CA ASP A 92 -16.90 -10.19 -11.23
C ASP A 92 -17.13 -11.36 -12.21
N PHE A 93 -17.71 -12.45 -11.67
CA PHE A 93 -17.86 -13.71 -12.37
C PHE A 93 -19.26 -14.24 -12.24
N TRP A 94 -19.72 -15.00 -13.24
CA TRP A 94 -20.92 -15.80 -13.10
C TRP A 94 -20.79 -17.11 -13.89
N PRO A 95 -20.92 -18.27 -13.24
CA PRO A 95 -21.26 -18.49 -11.84
C PRO A 95 -20.15 -18.04 -10.87
N GLU A 96 -20.54 -17.71 -9.64
CA GLU A 96 -19.62 -17.41 -8.55
C GLU A 96 -19.32 -18.64 -7.69
N PRO A 97 -18.10 -18.73 -7.10
CA PRO A 97 -16.94 -17.88 -7.39
C PRO A 97 -16.39 -18.18 -8.79
N MET A 98 -15.33 -17.46 -9.22
CA MET A 98 -14.59 -17.73 -10.46
C MET A 98 -14.42 -19.26 -10.69
N THR A 99 -15.17 -19.80 -11.66
CA THR A 99 -15.30 -21.24 -11.90
C THR A 99 -14.86 -21.57 -13.31
N ASN A 100 -14.02 -22.58 -13.50
CA ASN A 100 -13.53 -22.98 -14.81
C ASN A 100 -12.84 -21.83 -15.57
N MET A 101 -12.08 -21.04 -14.81
CA MET A 101 -11.23 -19.96 -15.29
C MET A 101 -9.92 -19.97 -14.53
N MET A 102 -8.86 -19.41 -15.11
CA MET A 102 -7.59 -19.15 -14.42
C MET A 102 -6.88 -17.97 -15.04
N LEU A 103 -6.09 -17.24 -14.23
CA LEU A 103 -5.06 -16.37 -14.76
C LEU A 103 -3.92 -17.25 -15.28
N ILE A 104 -3.41 -16.91 -16.47
CA ILE A 104 -2.24 -17.54 -17.07
C ILE A 104 -1.18 -16.47 -17.29
N HIS A 105 0.08 -16.82 -17.05
CA HIS A 105 1.19 -15.87 -17.14
C HIS A 105 2.15 -16.18 -18.28
N THR A 106 2.91 -15.17 -18.71
CA THR A 106 3.98 -15.33 -19.70
C THR A 106 4.89 -16.49 -19.36
N GLY A 107 5.09 -17.38 -20.33
CA GLY A 107 6.01 -18.52 -20.21
C GLY A 107 5.40 -19.77 -19.58
N GLU A 108 4.15 -19.73 -19.09
CA GLU A 108 3.48 -20.92 -18.58
C GLU A 108 3.12 -21.90 -19.70
N THR A 109 3.22 -23.21 -19.43
CA THR A 109 2.88 -24.24 -20.42
C THR A 109 1.37 -24.31 -20.63
N MET A 110 0.95 -24.23 -21.89
CA MET A 110 -0.47 -24.30 -22.25
C MET A 110 -1.00 -25.74 -22.17
N TYR A 111 -2.29 -25.87 -21.83
CA TYR A 111 -2.97 -27.17 -21.77
C TYR A 111 -2.87 -27.95 -23.09
N ASN A 112 -2.68 -29.27 -23.00
CA ASN A 112 -2.53 -30.21 -24.12
C ASN A 112 -1.35 -29.96 -25.07
N THR A 113 -0.38 -29.11 -24.70
CA THR A 113 0.84 -28.88 -25.48
C THR A 113 2.06 -28.69 -24.57
N ASN A 114 3.25 -28.64 -25.16
CA ASN A 114 4.49 -28.22 -24.49
C ASN A 114 4.88 -26.78 -24.85
N GLU A 115 4.02 -26.07 -25.59
CA GLU A 115 4.21 -24.67 -25.95
C GLU A 115 3.91 -23.75 -24.75
N THR A 116 4.60 -22.61 -24.72
CA THR A 116 4.46 -21.60 -23.68
C THR A 116 3.51 -20.50 -24.09
N PHE A 117 2.71 -19.99 -23.16
CA PHE A 117 1.77 -18.91 -23.39
C PHE A 117 2.48 -17.55 -23.45
N THR A 118 1.99 -16.68 -24.33
CA THR A 118 2.37 -15.27 -24.42
C THR A 118 1.08 -14.43 -24.48
N PRO A 119 0.80 -13.61 -23.44
CA PRO A 119 -0.29 -12.63 -23.43
C PRO A 119 -0.25 -11.69 -24.65
N PHE A 120 -1.36 -10.99 -24.92
CA PHE A 120 -1.40 -9.95 -25.94
C PHE A 120 -0.57 -8.74 -25.51
N GLU A 121 -0.76 -8.30 -24.27
CA GLU A 121 0.00 -7.25 -23.62
C GLU A 121 0.41 -7.68 -22.20
N GLY A 122 1.39 -7.00 -21.63
CA GLY A 122 1.83 -7.30 -20.27
C GLY A 122 2.36 -8.73 -20.07
N ASN A 123 2.04 -9.32 -18.92
CA ASN A 123 2.47 -10.63 -18.46
C ASN A 123 1.34 -11.59 -18.08
N THR A 124 0.06 -11.15 -18.14
CA THR A 124 -1.08 -11.92 -17.64
C THR A 124 -2.22 -11.94 -18.66
N SER A 125 -3.01 -13.01 -18.67
CA SER A 125 -4.29 -13.07 -19.39
C SER A 125 -5.25 -13.96 -18.63
N LEU A 126 -6.55 -13.77 -18.87
CA LEU A 126 -7.57 -14.64 -18.32
C LEU A 126 -7.91 -15.78 -19.29
N LYS A 127 -7.74 -17.02 -18.84
CA LYS A 127 -8.23 -18.22 -19.53
C LYS A 127 -9.61 -18.61 -19.00
N ILE A 128 -10.55 -18.91 -19.90
CA ILE A 128 -11.91 -19.39 -19.60
C ILE A 128 -12.20 -20.66 -20.41
N TRP A 129 -12.86 -21.66 -19.79
CA TRP A 129 -13.35 -22.85 -20.47
C TRP A 129 -14.77 -23.24 -20.02
N GLY A 130 -15.37 -24.20 -20.73
CA GLY A 130 -16.73 -24.68 -20.46
C GLY A 130 -16.92 -25.26 -19.06
N LEU A 131 -18.13 -25.14 -18.51
CA LEU A 131 -18.44 -25.56 -17.14
C LEU A 131 -18.65 -27.07 -17.00
N TYR A 132 -19.04 -27.74 -18.09
CA TYR A 132 -19.34 -29.17 -18.16
C TYR A 132 -20.45 -29.63 -17.20
N GLN A 133 -21.42 -28.74 -16.95
CA GLN A 133 -22.50 -28.95 -15.98
C GLN A 133 -23.91 -28.82 -16.60
N GLY A 134 -24.08 -29.32 -17.82
CA GLY A 134 -25.37 -29.38 -18.50
C GLY A 134 -25.36 -28.67 -19.84
N ASP A 135 -26.55 -28.40 -20.36
CA ASP A 135 -26.70 -27.79 -21.68
C ASP A 135 -26.81 -26.26 -21.56
N ASN A 136 -26.19 -25.55 -22.50
CA ASN A 136 -26.17 -24.08 -22.60
C ASN A 136 -25.70 -23.37 -21.33
N THR A 137 -24.63 -23.87 -20.71
CA THR A 137 -24.05 -23.21 -19.54
C THR A 137 -23.30 -21.94 -19.96
N GLU A 138 -23.39 -20.88 -19.16
CA GLU A 138 -22.67 -19.62 -19.39
C GLU A 138 -21.59 -19.44 -18.33
N ASN A 139 -20.35 -19.20 -18.77
CA ASN A 139 -19.23 -18.85 -17.89
C ASN A 139 -18.79 -17.42 -18.19
N ASN A 140 -19.09 -16.49 -17.29
CA ASN A 140 -19.03 -15.05 -17.50
C ASN A 140 -17.90 -14.44 -16.68
N VAL A 141 -17.20 -13.51 -17.30
CA VAL A 141 -16.33 -12.53 -16.65
C VAL A 141 -16.79 -11.15 -17.07
N PHE A 142 -17.02 -10.26 -16.11
CA PHE A 142 -17.53 -8.94 -16.42
C PHE A 142 -17.16 -7.93 -15.36
N ILE A 143 -17.30 -6.68 -15.71
CA ILE A 143 -17.16 -5.59 -14.78
C ILE A 143 -18.57 -5.07 -14.48
N PRO A 144 -18.97 -5.00 -13.20
CA PRO A 144 -20.28 -4.53 -12.80
C PRO A 144 -20.32 -3.00 -12.65
N PHE A 145 -21.44 -2.42 -13.06
CA PHE A 145 -21.81 -1.03 -12.82
C PHE A 145 -23.16 -1.00 -12.12
N TYR A 146 -23.21 -0.43 -10.91
CA TYR A 146 -24.44 -0.34 -10.12
C TYR A 146 -24.87 1.11 -9.91
N ASN A 147 -26.04 1.31 -9.30
CA ASN A 147 -26.50 2.61 -8.83
C ASN A 147 -26.51 3.72 -9.90
N ASN A 148 -26.84 3.36 -11.15
CA ASN A 148 -26.81 4.26 -12.31
C ASN A 148 -25.41 4.81 -12.67
N ALA A 149 -24.32 4.09 -12.35
CA ALA A 149 -22.96 4.48 -12.73
C ALA A 149 -22.80 4.66 -14.26
N LEU A 150 -23.57 3.91 -15.05
CA LEU A 150 -23.81 4.20 -16.46
C LEU A 150 -25.29 4.57 -16.66
N PRO A 151 -25.66 5.86 -16.65
CA PRO A 151 -27.05 6.28 -16.79
C PRO A 151 -27.66 5.87 -18.14
N PRO A 152 -29.00 5.72 -18.23
CA PRO A 152 -29.68 5.53 -19.50
C PRO A 152 -29.29 6.57 -20.56
N GLY A 153 -29.09 6.10 -21.80
CA GLY A 153 -28.63 6.90 -22.92
C GLY A 153 -27.11 7.01 -23.04
N THR A 154 -26.34 6.54 -22.05
CA THR A 154 -24.88 6.44 -22.16
C THR A 154 -24.50 5.53 -23.31
N GLN A 155 -23.61 6.01 -24.19
CA GLN A 155 -23.08 5.24 -25.30
C GLN A 155 -21.58 5.01 -25.09
N PHE A 156 -21.15 3.78 -25.35
CA PHE A 156 -19.75 3.38 -25.18
C PHE A 156 -19.41 2.20 -26.10
N THR A 157 -18.12 2.01 -26.34
CA THR A 157 -17.56 0.85 -27.04
C THR A 157 -16.79 0.02 -26.02
N ALA A 158 -17.13 -1.26 -25.91
CA ALA A 158 -16.34 -2.26 -25.20
C ALA A 158 -15.46 -3.01 -26.21
N SER A 159 -14.21 -3.31 -25.89
CA SER A 159 -13.34 -4.10 -26.76
C SER A 159 -12.44 -5.03 -25.98
N ALA A 160 -11.95 -6.10 -26.61
CA ALA A 160 -10.96 -7.00 -26.04
C ALA A 160 -10.22 -7.79 -27.12
N GLN A 161 -9.10 -8.39 -26.73
CA GLN A 161 -8.35 -9.36 -27.51
C GLN A 161 -8.72 -10.77 -27.08
N PHE A 162 -8.94 -11.63 -28.07
CA PHE A 162 -9.34 -13.01 -27.87
C PHE A 162 -8.37 -13.96 -28.55
N TYR A 163 -8.01 -15.04 -27.86
CA TYR A 163 -7.11 -16.07 -28.37
C TYR A 163 -7.62 -17.46 -28.01
N THR A 164 -7.48 -18.41 -28.92
CA THR A 164 -7.67 -19.85 -28.63
C THR A 164 -6.48 -20.60 -29.21
N HIS A 165 -5.96 -21.58 -28.47
CA HIS A 165 -4.81 -22.37 -28.92
C HIS A 165 -5.29 -23.62 -29.66
N ASN A 166 -4.62 -24.05 -30.73
CA ASN A 166 -5.03 -25.21 -31.53
C ASN A 166 -5.05 -26.53 -30.73
N ALA A 167 -4.22 -26.65 -29.67
CA ALA A 167 -4.25 -27.80 -28.75
C ALA A 167 -5.44 -27.82 -27.76
N ASP A 168 -6.15 -26.69 -27.61
CA ASP A 168 -7.32 -26.54 -26.73
C ASP A 168 -8.40 -25.69 -27.44
N ASN A 169 -8.63 -26.03 -28.71
CA ASN A 169 -9.31 -25.19 -29.66
C ASN A 169 -10.80 -25.07 -29.36
N LEU A 170 -11.27 -23.85 -29.08
CA LEU A 170 -12.69 -23.53 -28.86
C LEU A 170 -13.56 -23.83 -30.10
N LEU A 171 -13.00 -23.69 -31.30
CA LEU A 171 -13.74 -23.75 -32.57
C LEU A 171 -14.04 -25.18 -33.06
N GLN A 172 -13.61 -26.21 -32.33
CA GLN A 172 -13.86 -27.61 -32.72
C GLN A 172 -15.29 -28.08 -32.42
N GLY A 173 -15.99 -27.41 -31.50
CA GLY A 173 -17.36 -27.70 -31.10
C GLY A 173 -18.30 -26.52 -31.39
N ASN A 174 -19.38 -26.45 -30.63
CA ASN A 174 -20.41 -25.42 -30.74
C ASN A 174 -20.25 -24.31 -29.69
N ASN A 175 -19.14 -24.29 -28.94
CA ASN A 175 -18.84 -23.24 -27.99
C ASN A 175 -18.90 -21.85 -28.64
N MET A 176 -19.46 -20.90 -27.92
CA MET A 176 -19.55 -19.51 -28.35
C MET A 176 -18.88 -18.63 -27.31
N VAL A 177 -18.07 -17.68 -27.75
CA VAL A 177 -17.64 -16.58 -26.88
C VAL A 177 -18.46 -15.36 -27.26
N VAL A 178 -18.94 -14.61 -26.29
CA VAL A 178 -19.81 -13.46 -26.51
C VAL A 178 -19.23 -12.27 -25.76
N LEU A 179 -18.88 -11.21 -26.48
CA LEU A 179 -18.62 -9.89 -25.88
C LEU A 179 -19.97 -9.23 -25.66
N PHE A 180 -20.23 -8.71 -24.45
CA PHE A 180 -21.57 -8.25 -24.07
C PHE A 180 -21.56 -6.99 -23.20
N SER A 181 -22.73 -6.33 -23.19
CA SER A 181 -23.20 -5.44 -22.13
C SER A 181 -24.63 -5.83 -21.74
N LYS A 182 -24.82 -6.35 -20.53
CA LYS A 182 -26.11 -6.79 -19.95
C LYS A 182 -26.72 -5.66 -19.12
N TYR A 183 -28.04 -5.49 -19.16
CA TYR A 183 -28.76 -4.39 -18.51
C TYR A 183 -29.87 -4.90 -17.59
N PHE A 184 -29.94 -4.33 -16.38
CA PHE A 184 -30.94 -4.70 -15.38
C PHE A 184 -31.51 -3.46 -14.68
N ASP A 185 -32.73 -3.60 -14.18
CA ASP A 185 -33.29 -2.66 -13.20
C ASP A 185 -32.73 -2.91 -11.79
N ASP A 186 -33.17 -2.11 -10.82
CA ASP A 186 -32.63 -2.15 -9.46
C ASP A 186 -32.93 -3.46 -8.72
N GLY A 187 -34.01 -4.14 -9.11
CA GLY A 187 -34.43 -5.44 -8.58
C GLY A 187 -33.91 -6.63 -9.38
N TRP A 188 -32.85 -6.47 -10.18
CA TRP A 188 -32.31 -7.47 -11.11
C TRP A 188 -33.28 -7.92 -12.21
N GLY A 189 -34.31 -7.12 -12.50
CA GLY A 189 -35.19 -7.33 -13.65
C GLY A 189 -34.41 -7.18 -14.95
N TRP A 190 -34.41 -8.23 -15.79
CA TRP A 190 -33.71 -8.25 -17.08
C TRP A 190 -34.31 -7.25 -18.08
N LEU A 191 -33.48 -6.35 -18.60
CA LEU A 191 -33.89 -5.34 -19.58
C LEU A 191 -33.35 -5.62 -20.99
N GLY A 192 -32.34 -6.50 -21.12
CA GLY A 192 -31.74 -6.88 -22.39
C GLY A 192 -30.22 -6.82 -22.36
N MET A 193 -29.60 -6.96 -23.54
CA MET A 193 -28.17 -6.79 -23.71
C MET A 193 -27.80 -6.32 -25.12
N ASN A 194 -26.69 -5.58 -25.22
CA ASN A 194 -25.88 -5.53 -26.42
C ASN A 194 -24.93 -6.73 -26.39
N ALA A 195 -24.78 -7.46 -27.50
CA ALA A 195 -23.91 -8.62 -27.56
C ALA A 195 -23.44 -8.87 -28.99
N ASP A 196 -22.20 -9.36 -29.13
CA ASP A 196 -21.69 -9.91 -30.38
C ASP A 196 -20.98 -11.26 -30.12
N THR A 197 -21.27 -12.24 -30.97
CA THR A 197 -20.77 -13.61 -30.81
C THR A 197 -19.48 -13.79 -31.59
N ILE A 198 -18.40 -14.05 -30.88
CA ILE A 198 -17.07 -14.35 -31.42
C ILE A 198 -17.01 -15.82 -31.84
N ASN A 199 -16.83 -16.06 -33.14
CA ASN A 199 -16.69 -17.41 -33.71
C ASN A 199 -15.82 -17.40 -34.97
N ALA A 200 -15.59 -18.58 -35.53
CA ALA A 200 -14.78 -18.77 -36.75
C ALA A 200 -15.29 -17.98 -37.98
N GLY A 201 -16.58 -17.66 -38.03
CA GLY A 201 -17.20 -16.88 -39.12
C GLY A 201 -16.91 -15.39 -39.07
N LEU A 202 -16.39 -14.88 -37.94
CA LEU A 202 -16.12 -13.47 -37.69
C LEU A 202 -14.63 -13.19 -37.45
N SER A 203 -13.72 -14.11 -37.80
CA SER A 203 -12.25 -13.98 -37.81
C SER A 203 -11.48 -14.44 -36.55
N LEU A 204 -12.07 -15.17 -35.60
CA LEU A 204 -11.27 -15.85 -34.57
C LEU A 204 -10.42 -16.96 -35.23
N VAL A 205 -9.10 -16.86 -35.14
CA VAL A 205 -8.14 -17.82 -35.72
C VAL A 205 -7.35 -18.49 -34.59
N PRO A 206 -7.28 -19.83 -34.53
CA PRO A 206 -6.42 -20.50 -33.55
C PRO A 206 -4.97 -20.05 -33.67
N ASP A 207 -4.29 -19.97 -32.53
CA ASP A 207 -2.90 -19.53 -32.38
C ASP A 207 -2.66 -18.06 -32.78
N SER A 208 -3.71 -17.23 -32.84
CA SER A 208 -3.61 -15.80 -33.13
C SER A 208 -4.56 -14.96 -32.30
N TRP A 209 -4.06 -13.84 -31.77
CA TRP A 209 -4.88 -12.84 -31.08
C TRP A 209 -5.80 -12.13 -32.06
N THR A 210 -7.08 -12.01 -31.70
CA THR A 210 -8.11 -11.38 -32.52
C THR A 210 -8.82 -10.28 -31.71
N TYR A 211 -8.79 -9.06 -32.24
CA TYR A 211 -9.49 -7.92 -31.66
C TYR A 211 -10.98 -7.95 -31.97
N TYR A 212 -11.80 -7.67 -30.96
CA TYR A 212 -13.24 -7.45 -31.11
C TYR A 212 -13.69 -6.21 -30.35
N SER A 213 -14.71 -5.55 -30.88
CA SER A 213 -15.35 -4.39 -30.27
C SER A 213 -16.87 -4.45 -30.41
N LEU A 214 -17.58 -3.91 -29.42
CA LEU A 214 -19.03 -3.86 -29.34
C LEU A 214 -19.47 -2.45 -28.94
N ASP A 215 -20.24 -1.81 -29.80
CA ASP A 215 -20.90 -0.55 -29.48
C ASP A 215 -22.19 -0.81 -28.68
N CYS A 216 -22.34 -0.06 -27.59
CA CYS A 216 -23.38 -0.24 -26.59
C CYS A 216 -24.16 1.06 -26.36
N THR A 217 -25.42 0.93 -25.99
CA THR A 217 -26.24 2.06 -25.53
C THR A 217 -27.09 1.61 -24.36
N VAL A 218 -26.89 2.21 -23.19
CA VAL A 218 -27.64 1.86 -21.98
C VAL A 218 -29.13 2.19 -22.18
N PRO A 219 -30.05 1.22 -22.04
CA PRO A 219 -31.48 1.45 -22.28
C PRO A 219 -32.14 2.20 -21.11
N GLU A 220 -33.33 2.76 -21.37
CA GLU A 220 -34.18 3.36 -20.34
C GLU A 220 -34.53 2.34 -19.24
N GLY A 221 -34.47 2.77 -17.98
CA GLY A 221 -34.79 1.94 -16.82
C GLY A 221 -33.62 1.10 -16.29
N ALA A 222 -32.49 1.04 -17.00
CA ALA A 222 -31.30 0.37 -16.50
C ALA A 222 -30.67 1.16 -15.36
N THR A 223 -30.50 0.50 -14.22
CA THR A 223 -29.76 1.03 -13.06
C THR A 223 -28.51 0.20 -12.77
N ARG A 224 -28.42 -1.00 -13.36
CA ARG A 224 -27.29 -1.91 -13.28
C ARG A 224 -26.86 -2.35 -14.68
N VAL A 225 -25.55 -2.36 -14.93
CA VAL A 225 -24.94 -2.77 -16.20
C VAL A 225 -23.79 -3.73 -15.92
N GLN A 226 -23.65 -4.81 -16.69
CA GLN A 226 -22.48 -5.68 -16.64
C GLN A 226 -21.83 -5.68 -18.02
N VAL A 227 -20.54 -5.40 -18.12
CA VAL A 227 -19.84 -5.38 -19.41
C VAL A 227 -18.65 -6.32 -19.35
N GLY A 228 -18.55 -7.23 -20.33
CA GLY A 228 -17.54 -8.28 -20.26
C GLY A 228 -17.71 -9.30 -21.36
N ALA A 229 -17.21 -10.51 -21.10
CA ALA A 229 -17.28 -11.62 -22.03
C ALA A 229 -17.80 -12.89 -21.34
N MET A 230 -18.47 -13.74 -22.11
CA MET A 230 -18.91 -15.05 -21.63
C MET A 230 -18.58 -16.15 -22.62
N LEU A 231 -18.25 -17.33 -22.10
CA LEU A 231 -18.22 -18.57 -22.85
C LEU A 231 -19.56 -19.28 -22.63
N VAL A 232 -20.33 -19.45 -23.70
CA VAL A 232 -21.54 -20.27 -23.72
C VAL A 232 -21.16 -21.65 -24.25
N GLN A 233 -21.36 -22.67 -23.42
CA GLN A 233 -21.11 -24.06 -23.74
C GLN A 233 -22.45 -24.78 -23.97
N PRO A 234 -22.80 -25.13 -25.24
CA PRO A 234 -24.08 -25.75 -25.54
C PRO A 234 -24.25 -27.15 -24.96
N THR A 235 -23.21 -27.98 -24.96
CA THR A 235 -23.23 -29.34 -24.40
C THR A 235 -21.90 -29.66 -23.70
N ASN A 236 -21.90 -30.70 -22.84
CA ASN A 236 -20.69 -31.18 -22.19
C ASN A 236 -19.62 -31.75 -23.15
N ASP A 237 -19.96 -32.02 -24.41
CA ASP A 237 -19.02 -32.50 -25.43
C ASP A 237 -18.39 -31.34 -26.24
N ASP A 238 -18.80 -30.10 -25.99
CA ASP A 238 -18.21 -28.91 -26.61
C ASP A 238 -16.98 -28.46 -25.81
N HIS A 239 -15.81 -28.88 -26.28
CA HIS A 239 -14.51 -28.63 -25.61
C HIS A 239 -13.77 -27.39 -26.13
N GLY A 240 -12.73 -27.00 -25.41
CA GLY A 240 -11.82 -25.90 -25.75
C GLY A 240 -11.87 -24.75 -24.76
N SER A 241 -10.96 -23.79 -24.96
CA SER A 241 -10.84 -22.61 -24.12
C SER A 241 -10.58 -21.34 -24.92
N ILE A 242 -10.84 -20.21 -24.27
CA ILE A 242 -10.54 -18.88 -24.77
C ILE A 242 -9.66 -18.14 -23.76
N TYR A 243 -8.79 -17.29 -24.26
CA TYR A 243 -7.97 -16.36 -23.51
C TYR A 243 -8.43 -14.95 -23.85
N ILE A 244 -8.53 -14.10 -22.83
CA ILE A 244 -9.03 -12.72 -22.92
C ILE A 244 -7.96 -11.80 -22.35
N ASP A 245 -7.68 -10.73 -23.08
CA ASP A 245 -6.66 -9.76 -22.75
C ASP A 245 -7.05 -8.38 -23.31
N ASP A 246 -6.39 -7.33 -22.85
CA ASP A 246 -6.59 -5.94 -23.30
C ASP A 246 -8.08 -5.54 -23.38
N PHE A 247 -8.86 -5.86 -22.34
CA PHE A 247 -10.25 -5.40 -22.26
C PHE A 247 -10.31 -3.90 -22.01
N GLN A 248 -11.09 -3.17 -22.81
CA GLN A 248 -11.22 -1.72 -22.71
C GLN A 248 -12.69 -1.28 -22.81
N MET A 249 -13.02 -0.14 -22.18
CA MET A 249 -14.25 0.60 -22.44
C MET A 249 -13.97 2.08 -22.68
N SER A 250 -14.46 2.59 -23.81
CA SER A 250 -14.36 3.99 -24.20
C SER A 250 -15.75 4.57 -24.49
N SER A 251 -15.99 5.83 -24.12
CA SER A 251 -17.18 6.55 -24.59
C SER A 251 -17.10 6.80 -26.09
N VAL A 252 -18.23 7.07 -26.71
CA VAL A 252 -18.31 7.38 -28.16
C VAL A 252 -17.51 8.63 -28.55
N ASP A 253 -17.23 9.55 -27.61
CA ASP A 253 -16.37 10.72 -27.81
C ASP A 253 -14.87 10.42 -27.58
N GLY A 254 -14.49 9.16 -27.37
CA GLY A 254 -13.10 8.71 -27.18
C GLY A 254 -12.55 8.93 -25.77
N VAL A 255 -13.38 9.36 -24.81
CA VAL A 255 -13.00 9.45 -23.39
C VAL A 255 -13.12 8.06 -22.77
N SER A 256 -12.04 7.50 -22.24
CA SER A 256 -12.06 6.25 -21.47
C SER A 256 -13.01 6.38 -20.28
N LEU A 257 -13.94 5.42 -20.13
CA LEU A 257 -15.04 5.53 -19.16
C LEU A 257 -14.76 4.88 -17.80
N TYR A 258 -13.65 4.16 -17.63
CA TYR A 258 -13.45 3.41 -16.40
C TYR A 258 -12.77 4.20 -15.29
N ALA A 259 -13.57 4.55 -14.29
CA ALA A 259 -13.14 4.86 -12.94
C ALA A 259 -13.91 3.95 -11.97
N GLY A 260 -13.19 3.12 -11.21
CA GLY A 260 -13.63 2.59 -9.92
C GLY A 260 -14.56 1.37 -9.91
N LYS A 261 -14.25 0.43 -9.02
CA LYS A 261 -15.16 -0.57 -8.45
C LYS A 261 -16.30 0.15 -7.72
N PHE A 262 -17.56 -0.22 -7.96
CA PHE A 262 -18.72 0.32 -7.22
C PHE A 262 -19.31 -0.76 -6.30
N ASP A 263 -19.27 -0.52 -4.99
CA ASP A 263 -19.69 -1.49 -3.95
C ASP A 263 -21.20 -1.76 -3.91
N ASP A 264 -21.58 -2.99 -3.52
CA ASP A 264 -22.98 -3.45 -3.27
C ASP A 264 -23.35 -3.32 -1.78
N PRO A 265 -24.25 -2.38 -1.40
CA PRO A 265 -24.63 -2.14 -0.01
C PRO A 265 -25.40 -3.26 0.68
N ASP A 266 -25.95 -4.21 -0.07
CA ASP A 266 -26.77 -5.29 0.49
C ASP A 266 -25.92 -6.46 1.04
N SER A 267 -24.59 -6.39 0.88
CA SER A 267 -23.61 -7.35 1.41
C SER A 267 -23.08 -7.00 2.82
N TYR A 268 -23.53 -5.89 3.43
CA TYR A 268 -23.02 -5.39 4.70
C TYR A 268 -23.56 -6.14 5.94
N THR A 269 -22.67 -6.48 6.88
CA THR A 269 -23.05 -6.91 8.23
C THR A 269 -22.95 -5.70 9.19
N VAL A 270 -23.99 -5.44 10.00
CA VAL A 270 -24.05 -4.26 10.89
C VAL A 270 -23.26 -4.50 12.18
N TYR A 271 -22.32 -3.59 12.48
CA TYR A 271 -21.39 -3.63 13.61
C TYR A 271 -22.01 -3.18 14.96
N ASP A 272 -21.65 -3.87 16.06
CA ASP A 272 -21.95 -3.50 17.46
C ASP A 272 -20.68 -2.94 18.16
N PRO A 273 -20.66 -1.63 18.49
CA PRO A 273 -19.55 -0.97 19.16
C PRO A 273 -19.16 -1.51 20.55
N ALA A 274 -19.98 -2.36 21.18
CA ALA A 274 -19.70 -2.89 22.51
C ALA A 274 -18.62 -4.00 22.54
N ASP A 275 -18.29 -4.60 21.39
CA ASP A 275 -17.38 -5.74 21.30
C ASP A 275 -15.88 -5.35 21.22
N TYR A 276 -15.54 -4.06 21.10
CA TYR A 276 -14.16 -3.60 20.85
C TYR A 276 -13.79 -2.30 21.61
N PRO A 277 -13.37 -2.37 22.89
CA PRO A 277 -12.90 -1.20 23.61
C PRO A 277 -11.47 -0.78 23.19
N ASP A 278 -11.37 0.45 22.66
CA ASP A 278 -10.23 1.39 22.51
C ASP A 278 -8.86 0.89 21.97
N ARG A 279 -8.41 1.41 20.81
CA ARG A 279 -7.13 1.06 20.13
C ARG A 279 -6.37 2.30 19.59
N THR A 280 -6.22 3.33 20.40
CA THR A 280 -5.46 4.57 20.10
C THR A 280 -3.94 4.50 20.29
N ARG A 281 -3.34 3.31 20.49
CA ARG A 281 -1.91 3.18 20.87
C ARG A 281 -1.00 2.85 19.68
N GLN A 282 0.09 3.59 19.53
CA GLN A 282 1.29 3.21 18.76
C GLN A 282 1.94 1.88 19.27
N GLY A 283 3.03 1.42 18.67
CA GLY A 283 3.81 0.31 19.24
C GLY A 283 4.59 0.75 20.49
N GLY A 284 5.39 -0.14 21.08
CA GLY A 284 6.39 0.24 22.07
C GLY A 284 5.98 0.22 23.54
N ASP A 285 4.93 -0.50 23.93
CA ASP A 285 4.61 -0.75 25.35
C ASP A 285 5.81 -1.31 26.12
N ASN A 286 6.62 -2.15 25.50
CA ASN A 286 7.84 -2.69 26.10
C ASN A 286 8.90 -3.00 25.03
N VAL A 287 10.06 -3.52 25.43
CA VAL A 287 11.14 -3.86 24.48
C VAL A 287 10.77 -4.93 23.45
N ASP A 288 9.85 -5.84 23.77
CA ASP A 288 9.46 -6.91 22.83
C ASP A 288 8.63 -6.36 21.66
N ASN A 289 8.02 -5.18 21.82
CA ASN A 289 7.27 -4.47 20.79
C ASN A 289 7.79 -3.05 20.51
N ALA A 290 9.06 -2.78 20.85
CA ALA A 290 9.69 -1.48 20.65
C ALA A 290 9.59 -0.99 19.20
N VAL A 291 9.37 0.32 19.03
CA VAL A 291 9.31 0.96 17.71
C VAL A 291 10.72 1.08 17.12
N THR A 292 10.98 0.46 15.98
CA THR A 292 12.32 0.43 15.38
C THR A 292 12.67 1.73 14.65
N ILE A 293 13.81 2.33 15.02
CA ILE A 293 14.46 3.43 14.32
C ILE A 293 15.44 2.84 13.30
N ASN A 294 15.12 2.99 12.00
CA ASN A 294 15.91 2.37 10.93
C ASN A 294 17.17 3.16 10.53
N SER A 295 17.17 4.48 10.74
CA SER A 295 18.29 5.36 10.42
C SER A 295 18.19 6.66 11.19
N LEU A 296 19.32 7.31 11.45
CA LEU A 296 19.39 8.66 12.01
C LEU A 296 19.69 9.70 10.91
N PRO A 297 19.17 10.95 11.02
CA PRO A 297 18.29 11.43 12.08
C PRO A 297 16.85 10.88 11.96
N PHE A 298 16.17 10.76 13.09
CA PHE A 298 14.79 10.27 13.23
C PHE A 298 13.94 11.27 14.01
N THR A 299 12.66 11.41 13.65
CA THR A 299 11.69 12.23 14.39
C THR A 299 10.33 11.54 14.39
N ASP A 300 9.64 11.56 15.53
CA ASP A 300 8.33 10.95 15.71
C ASP A 300 7.45 11.79 16.65
N TYR A 301 6.13 11.69 16.50
CA TYR A 301 5.14 12.30 17.38
C TYR A 301 4.26 11.21 17.97
N GLY A 302 4.26 11.08 19.30
CA GLY A 302 3.58 9.98 19.97
C GLY A 302 2.83 10.36 21.24
N THR A 303 2.29 9.35 21.93
CA THR A 303 1.69 9.50 23.26
C THR A 303 2.02 8.33 24.18
N THR A 304 2.30 8.63 25.45
CA THR A 304 2.40 7.60 26.51
C THR A 304 1.03 7.30 27.15
N GLU A 305 -0.05 8.00 26.78
CA GLU A 305 -1.37 7.71 27.34
C GLU A 305 -1.87 6.32 26.95
N GLY A 306 -2.23 5.55 27.98
CA GLY A 306 -2.74 4.18 27.85
C GLY A 306 -1.68 3.11 28.08
N TYR A 307 -0.40 3.38 27.89
CA TYR A 307 0.66 2.39 28.02
C TYR A 307 0.84 1.84 29.44
N THR A 308 1.55 0.73 29.55
CA THR A 308 2.03 0.22 30.84
C THR A 308 3.27 0.99 31.30
N ASP A 309 3.38 1.10 32.62
CA ASP A 309 4.59 1.55 33.33
C ASP A 309 5.44 0.30 33.57
N ASP A 310 6.39 0.07 32.67
CA ASP A 310 7.23 -1.14 32.59
C ASP A 310 8.66 -0.90 33.09
N TYR A 311 9.14 0.35 33.03
CA TYR A 311 10.51 0.74 33.29
C TYR A 311 10.58 2.03 34.10
N ASP A 312 11.48 2.10 35.08
CA ASP A 312 11.72 3.33 35.84
C ASP A 312 13.19 3.41 36.25
N GLU A 313 13.94 4.28 35.57
CA GLU A 313 15.35 4.55 35.89
C GLU A 313 15.51 5.74 36.83
N THR A 314 16.53 5.67 37.70
CA THR A 314 16.78 6.70 38.71
C THR A 314 17.51 7.88 38.11
N CYS A 315 16.77 8.89 37.65
CA CYS A 315 17.33 10.02 36.94
C CYS A 315 16.67 11.33 37.34
N PRO A 316 17.16 12.01 38.38
CA PRO A 316 17.91 11.48 39.53
C PRO A 316 16.99 10.83 40.59
N PHE A 317 15.68 10.82 40.35
CA PHE A 317 14.67 10.27 41.27
C PHE A 317 14.07 8.98 40.72
N SER A 318 13.50 8.17 41.61
CA SER A 318 12.85 6.90 41.29
C SER A 318 11.45 6.82 41.88
N ASN A 319 10.74 5.75 41.57
CA ASN A 319 9.31 5.53 41.83
C ASN A 319 8.43 6.47 41.01
N SER A 320 8.83 6.76 39.76
CA SER A 320 7.85 7.21 38.78
C SER A 320 6.84 6.07 38.55
N THR A 321 5.61 6.42 38.25
CA THR A 321 4.57 5.43 37.87
C THR A 321 3.97 5.79 36.53
N SER A 322 4.83 6.29 35.64
CA SER A 322 4.45 6.89 34.38
C SER A 322 4.51 5.81 33.30
N PRO A 323 3.56 5.78 32.36
CA PRO A 323 3.62 4.87 31.24
C PRO A 323 4.81 5.12 30.31
N ASP A 324 5.35 4.04 29.74
CA ASP A 324 6.50 4.06 28.84
C ASP A 324 6.11 3.87 27.37
N VAL A 325 6.90 4.45 26.47
CA VAL A 325 6.99 4.02 25.08
C VAL A 325 8.45 3.80 24.68
N VAL A 326 8.74 2.62 24.12
CA VAL A 326 10.09 2.16 23.80
C VAL A 326 10.35 2.20 22.31
N TYR A 327 11.52 2.76 21.94
CA TYR A 327 12.10 2.71 20.61
C TYR A 327 13.37 1.87 20.61
N SER A 328 13.74 1.26 19.48
CA SER A 328 14.99 0.51 19.33
C SER A 328 15.82 1.01 18.15
N TYR A 329 17.14 1.09 18.30
CA TYR A 329 18.06 1.57 17.27
C TYR A 329 19.33 0.70 17.22
N THR A 330 19.75 0.25 16.04
CA THR A 330 20.98 -0.54 15.88
C THR A 330 21.86 0.09 14.79
N PRO A 331 22.91 0.87 15.15
CA PRO A 331 23.77 1.51 14.18
C PRO A 331 24.61 0.49 13.42
N THR A 332 24.91 0.77 12.15
CA THR A 332 25.79 -0.08 11.32
C THR A 332 27.26 0.31 11.45
N GLU A 333 27.55 1.49 11.98
CA GLU A 333 28.89 2.02 12.24
C GLU A 333 28.98 2.56 13.67
N ASN A 334 30.18 2.81 14.18
CA ASN A 334 30.29 3.46 15.49
C ASN A 334 29.93 4.93 15.33
N GLU A 335 28.98 5.42 16.13
CA GLU A 335 28.52 6.79 16.08
C GLU A 335 28.13 7.31 17.47
N THR A 336 27.78 8.59 17.53
CA THR A 336 27.16 9.20 18.70
C THR A 336 25.85 9.81 18.27
N PHE A 337 24.80 9.68 19.08
CA PHE A 337 23.51 10.27 18.78
C PHE A 337 22.89 11.00 19.98
N LYS A 338 22.08 12.01 19.65
CA LYS A 338 21.24 12.74 20.59
C LYS A 338 19.85 12.14 20.69
N VAL A 339 19.21 12.20 21.84
CA VAL A 339 17.79 11.90 22.06
C VAL A 339 17.15 13.14 22.66
N SER A 340 16.09 13.67 22.06
CA SER A 340 15.46 14.92 22.49
C SER A 340 13.95 14.80 22.50
N LEU A 341 13.34 15.17 23.63
CA LEU A 341 11.89 15.38 23.78
C LEU A 341 11.52 16.87 23.89
N CYS A 342 12.48 17.78 23.64
CA CYS A 342 12.32 19.22 23.79
C CYS A 342 11.42 19.91 22.73
N GLY A 343 10.88 19.14 21.79
CA GLY A 343 10.10 19.66 20.67
C GLY A 343 8.78 20.29 21.12
N GLU A 344 8.19 21.14 20.28
CA GLU A 344 6.89 21.77 20.57
C GLU A 344 5.72 20.76 20.51
N GLY A 345 5.95 19.54 20.01
CA GLY A 345 4.98 18.45 20.12
C GLY A 345 4.91 17.78 21.49
N THR A 346 5.71 18.20 22.48
CA THR A 346 5.72 17.61 23.83
C THR A 346 4.96 18.44 24.86
N TYR A 347 4.02 17.80 25.56
CA TYR A 347 3.02 18.48 26.40
C TYR A 347 3.05 18.09 27.89
N TYR A 348 3.93 17.18 28.29
CA TYR A 348 4.00 16.68 29.65
C TYR A 348 5.43 16.68 30.19
N ASP A 349 5.55 16.45 31.50
CA ASP A 349 6.81 16.32 32.22
C ASP A 349 7.46 14.97 31.86
N THR A 350 8.56 15.01 31.12
CA THR A 350 9.15 13.83 30.46
C THR A 350 10.41 13.36 31.16
N LYS A 351 10.62 12.05 31.17
CA LYS A 351 11.89 11.39 31.49
C LYS A 351 12.33 10.55 30.29
N VAL A 352 13.63 10.47 30.00
CA VAL A 352 14.14 9.64 28.89
C VAL A 352 15.43 8.94 29.26
N TYR A 353 15.59 7.69 28.84
CA TYR A 353 16.81 6.91 29.06
C TYR A 353 17.08 5.91 27.94
N VAL A 354 18.33 5.48 27.83
CA VAL A 354 18.78 4.56 26.78
C VAL A 354 19.50 3.35 27.37
N TYR A 355 18.97 2.16 27.11
CA TYR A 355 19.65 0.89 27.40
C TYR A 355 20.47 0.41 26.21
N GLU A 356 21.60 -0.24 26.46
CA GLU A 356 22.43 -0.92 25.47
C GLU A 356 22.30 -2.44 25.61
N ASN A 357 21.85 -3.11 24.55
CA ASN A 357 21.66 -4.55 24.33
C ASN A 357 20.68 -5.26 25.28
N THR A 358 20.58 -4.84 26.53
CA THR A 358 19.77 -5.51 27.55
C THR A 358 19.19 -4.46 28.50
N ILE A 359 17.92 -4.63 28.86
CA ILE A 359 17.23 -3.78 29.84
C ILE A 359 18.03 -3.70 31.15
N GLY A 360 18.12 -2.49 31.71
CA GLY A 360 18.89 -2.19 32.92
C GLY A 360 20.39 -1.97 32.69
N ASN A 361 20.90 -2.16 31.47
CA ASN A 361 22.27 -1.79 31.11
C ASN A 361 22.27 -0.43 30.39
N LEU A 362 22.33 0.67 31.14
CA LEU A 362 22.32 2.02 30.57
C LEU A 362 23.53 2.25 29.65
N ALA A 363 23.26 2.77 28.46
CA ALA A 363 24.28 3.25 27.55
C ALA A 363 25.06 4.41 28.19
N LEU A 364 26.26 4.70 27.68
CA LEU A 364 27.10 5.79 28.17
C LEU A 364 27.14 6.95 27.18
N THR A 365 27.17 8.18 27.69
CA THR A 365 27.45 9.38 26.91
C THR A 365 28.93 9.52 26.60
N SER A 366 29.33 10.40 25.67
CA SER A 366 30.76 10.69 25.42
C SER A 366 31.47 11.24 26.66
N GLY A 367 30.75 11.84 27.59
CA GLY A 367 31.24 12.25 28.91
C GLY A 367 31.49 11.10 29.90
N GLY A 368 30.99 9.89 29.62
CA GLY A 368 31.09 8.72 30.49
C GLY A 368 29.97 8.61 31.53
N GLU A 369 28.95 9.48 31.46
CA GLU A 369 27.75 9.41 32.29
C GLU A 369 26.75 8.43 31.69
N THR A 370 25.80 7.94 32.49
CA THR A 370 24.70 7.12 31.98
C THR A 370 23.76 7.95 31.10
N ALA A 371 23.29 7.37 30.00
CA ALA A 371 22.36 7.98 29.06
C ALA A 371 20.94 8.04 29.66
N CYS A 372 20.72 9.03 30.53
CA CYS A 372 19.44 9.30 31.14
C CYS A 372 19.27 10.80 31.43
N SER A 373 18.04 11.30 31.30
CA SER A 373 17.71 12.72 31.48
C SER A 373 16.29 12.89 32.02
N ASP A 374 16.15 13.89 32.88
CA ASP A 374 14.93 14.42 33.49
C ASP A 374 15.16 15.93 33.65
N ASP A 375 14.32 16.78 33.05
CA ASP A 375 14.35 18.26 33.18
C ASP A 375 15.55 19.04 32.59
N GLU A 376 16.20 18.51 31.55
CA GLU A 376 17.36 19.17 30.93
C GLU A 376 16.99 20.23 29.86
N CYS A 377 15.73 20.35 29.46
CA CYS A 377 15.26 21.36 28.49
C CYS A 377 13.80 21.83 28.70
N SER A 378 13.34 22.74 27.84
CA SER A 378 12.01 23.34 27.92
C SER A 378 11.47 23.72 26.54
N ASN A 379 10.14 23.83 26.43
CA ASN A 379 9.42 24.35 25.26
C ASN A 379 8.31 25.33 25.68
N SER A 380 7.37 25.68 24.80
CA SER A 380 6.27 26.59 25.15
C SER A 380 5.19 25.99 26.07
N HIS A 381 5.15 24.66 26.24
CA HIS A 381 4.16 23.92 27.02
C HIS A 381 4.64 23.57 28.44
N THR A 382 5.93 23.28 28.61
CA THR A 382 6.50 22.86 29.89
C THR A 382 8.01 23.16 29.99
N SER A 383 8.52 23.24 31.22
CA SER A 383 9.94 23.46 31.53
C SER A 383 10.65 22.19 32.01
N PHE A 384 9.99 21.05 31.90
CA PHE A 384 10.37 19.77 32.49
C PHE A 384 10.55 18.73 31.39
N LEU A 385 11.39 19.06 30.40
CA LEU A 385 11.62 18.21 29.23
C LEU A 385 13.00 17.59 29.24
N SER A 386 13.12 16.41 28.62
CA SER A 386 14.31 15.58 28.69
C SER A 386 15.10 15.53 27.38
N ILE A 387 16.43 15.53 27.52
CA ILE A 387 17.38 15.46 26.40
C ILE A 387 18.69 14.79 26.81
N ILE A 388 19.20 13.88 25.98
CA ILE A 388 20.51 13.24 26.11
C ILE A 388 21.32 13.59 24.87
N SER A 389 22.47 14.27 25.01
CA SER A 389 23.12 14.94 23.87
C SER A 389 24.03 14.04 23.02
N ASP A 390 24.63 13.02 23.60
CA ASP A 390 25.84 12.37 23.05
C ASP A 390 25.96 10.89 23.46
N VAL A 391 24.91 10.10 23.25
CA VAL A 391 24.92 8.65 23.51
C VAL A 391 25.93 7.96 22.61
N ASN A 392 26.90 7.25 23.18
CA ASN A 392 27.86 6.45 22.40
C ASN A 392 27.19 5.19 21.88
N ALA A 393 27.28 4.97 20.57
CA ALA A 393 26.67 3.85 19.89
C ALA A 393 27.71 3.03 19.13
N SER A 394 27.99 1.81 19.59
CA SER A 394 28.83 0.84 18.89
C SER A 394 28.05 0.11 17.79
N ALA A 395 28.68 -0.05 16.63
CA ALA A 395 28.13 -0.78 15.49
C ALA A 395 27.63 -2.18 15.89
N GLY A 396 26.40 -2.50 15.52
CA GLY A 396 25.77 -3.81 15.74
C GLY A 396 25.23 -4.06 17.15
N ASN A 397 25.38 -3.11 18.09
CA ASN A 397 24.68 -3.16 19.38
C ASN A 397 23.31 -2.51 19.25
N THR A 398 22.30 -3.01 19.96
CA THR A 398 20.95 -2.44 19.95
C THR A 398 20.76 -1.49 21.13
N TYR A 399 20.24 -0.30 20.88
CA TYR A 399 19.96 0.74 21.87
C TYR A 399 18.45 0.88 22.02
N TYR A 400 17.92 0.72 23.22
CA TYR A 400 16.50 0.90 23.53
C TYR A 400 16.30 2.26 24.19
N ILE A 401 15.60 3.16 23.52
CA ILE A 401 15.29 4.50 23.99
C ILE A 401 13.89 4.45 24.61
N VAL A 402 13.79 4.71 25.91
CA VAL A 402 12.52 4.69 26.64
C VAL A 402 12.07 6.12 26.87
N VAL A 403 10.92 6.46 26.29
CA VAL A 403 10.20 7.71 26.49
C VAL A 403 9.20 7.49 27.62
N ASP A 404 9.37 8.24 28.70
CA ASP A 404 8.64 8.08 29.94
C ASP A 404 8.19 9.47 30.43
N GLY A 405 7.47 9.55 31.53
CA GLY A 405 7.15 10.77 32.26
C GLY A 405 7.65 10.76 33.70
N TYR A 406 7.69 11.94 34.30
CA TYR A 406 7.99 12.07 35.72
C TYR A 406 6.70 12.08 36.57
N GLY A 407 6.72 11.36 37.70
CA GLY A 407 5.70 11.48 38.75
C GLY A 407 4.29 11.00 38.36
N GLY A 408 4.18 10.12 37.38
CA GLY A 408 2.91 9.65 36.81
C GLY A 408 2.38 10.49 35.65
N SER A 409 3.17 11.46 35.16
CA SER A 409 2.79 12.26 33.99
C SER A 409 2.82 11.42 32.71
N ALA A 410 1.82 11.62 31.87
CA ALA A 410 1.72 11.00 30.55
C ALA A 410 1.13 12.01 29.57
N GLY A 411 1.37 11.81 28.28
CA GLY A 411 0.82 12.69 27.26
C GLY A 411 1.52 12.57 25.93
N ASN A 412 1.24 13.54 25.06
CA ASN A 412 1.82 13.59 23.73
C ASN A 412 3.27 14.13 23.77
N TYR A 413 4.15 13.58 22.94
CA TYR A 413 5.56 13.96 22.80
C TYR A 413 6.02 14.11 21.33
N GLU A 414 7.06 14.91 21.11
CA GLU A 414 7.90 14.92 19.90
C GLU A 414 9.28 14.35 20.24
N LEU A 415 9.60 13.17 19.71
CA LEU A 415 10.91 12.53 19.86
C LEU A 415 11.80 12.86 18.68
N THR A 416 13.04 13.29 18.91
CA THR A 416 14.10 13.39 17.90
C THR A 416 15.31 12.56 18.32
N VAL A 417 15.81 11.71 17.42
CA VAL A 417 17.02 10.90 17.65
C VAL A 417 18.06 11.18 16.56
N GLY A 418 19.33 11.32 16.94
CA GLY A 418 20.41 11.79 16.09
C GLY A 418 20.68 13.28 16.25
N ASP A 419 21.89 13.71 15.91
CA ASP A 419 22.14 15.12 15.78
C ASP A 419 21.29 15.66 14.64
N ARG A 420 20.44 16.66 14.92
CA ARG A 420 20.09 17.66 13.91
C ARG A 420 21.35 18.45 13.56
N ALA A 421 22.35 17.77 13.02
CA ALA A 421 23.32 18.37 12.13
C ALA A 421 22.51 18.65 10.87
N PHE A 422 21.81 19.79 10.84
CA PHE A 422 21.51 20.40 9.56
C PHE A 422 22.83 20.89 8.98
N GLU A 423 23.66 19.95 8.50
CA GLU A 423 24.62 20.29 7.47
C GLU A 423 23.82 20.60 6.20
N ASN A 424 24.25 21.62 5.47
CA ASN A 424 23.58 22.10 4.28
C ASN A 424 23.18 20.91 3.39
N VAL A 425 21.89 20.82 3.05
CA VAL A 425 21.35 19.68 2.27
C VAL A 425 21.98 19.63 0.87
N VAL A 426 22.48 20.78 0.38
CA VAL A 426 23.24 20.92 -0.86
C VAL A 426 24.39 21.91 -0.62
N VAL A 427 25.63 21.49 -0.87
CA VAL A 427 26.84 22.34 -0.86
C VAL A 427 27.46 22.32 -2.25
N PHE A 428 27.73 23.50 -2.82
CA PHE A 428 28.59 23.63 -4.00
C PHE A 428 30.02 23.88 -3.51
N GLU A 429 30.90 22.89 -3.67
CA GLU A 429 32.30 22.98 -3.27
C GLU A 429 33.15 23.39 -4.47
N ASN A 430 33.08 24.68 -4.81
CA ASN A 430 34.01 25.44 -5.65
C ASN A 430 34.70 24.65 -6.78
N GLY A 431 34.02 24.45 -7.91
CA GLY A 431 34.63 23.87 -9.11
C GLY A 431 33.70 23.63 -10.29
N GLU A 432 32.42 23.98 -10.14
CA GLU A 432 31.37 23.69 -11.09
C GLU A 432 31.33 24.72 -12.22
N PRO A 433 31.42 24.30 -13.50
CA PRO A 433 31.28 25.22 -14.63
C PRO A 433 29.85 25.76 -14.74
N SER A 434 29.64 26.80 -15.54
CA SER A 434 28.31 27.40 -15.82
C SER A 434 27.26 26.45 -16.42
N THR A 435 27.62 25.18 -16.64
CA THR A 435 26.77 24.10 -17.11
C THR A 435 26.34 23.14 -16.00
N ALA A 436 26.81 23.32 -14.77
CA ALA A 436 26.31 22.55 -13.63
C ALA A 436 24.88 22.96 -13.33
N MET A 437 23.97 21.99 -13.39
CA MET A 437 22.54 22.22 -13.30
C MET A 437 21.94 21.21 -12.35
N LEU A 438 21.46 21.72 -11.21
CA LEU A 438 20.60 20.99 -10.29
C LEU A 438 19.16 21.31 -10.68
N LYS A 439 18.40 20.33 -11.15
CA LYS A 439 17.00 20.51 -11.59
C LYS A 439 16.14 19.30 -11.22
N ASN A 440 14.83 19.51 -11.15
CA ASN A 440 13.81 18.48 -10.87
C ASN A 440 13.94 17.82 -9.48
N PHE A 441 14.25 18.59 -8.45
CA PHE A 441 14.21 18.13 -7.06
C PHE A 441 13.39 19.12 -6.23
N THR A 442 12.82 18.64 -5.13
CA THR A 442 12.10 19.45 -4.15
C THR A 442 12.92 19.44 -2.85
N ILE A 443 13.29 20.61 -2.33
CA ILE A 443 13.82 20.73 -0.96
C ILE A 443 12.64 20.94 -0.03
N MET A 444 12.52 20.09 0.98
CA MET A 444 11.53 20.22 2.05
C MET A 444 12.28 20.30 3.38
N ASN A 445 11.77 21.11 4.32
CA ASN A 445 12.30 21.27 5.68
C ASN A 445 13.75 21.80 5.81
N GLY A 446 14.29 22.47 4.79
CA GLY A 446 15.64 23.04 4.90
C GLY A 446 15.67 24.31 5.76
N TYR A 447 16.69 24.41 6.61
CA TYR A 447 16.94 25.54 7.51
C TYR A 447 18.09 26.39 6.96
N ALA A 448 17.89 27.70 6.80
CA ALA A 448 18.95 28.63 6.41
C ALA A 448 19.48 29.37 7.64
N SER A 449 20.77 29.23 7.96
CA SER A 449 21.42 29.93 9.07
C SER A 449 22.59 30.80 8.57
N GLY A 450 22.70 32.04 9.05
CA GLY A 450 23.81 32.95 8.72
C GLY A 450 23.41 34.43 8.64
N ASP A 451 24.36 35.30 8.31
CA ASP A 451 24.13 36.74 8.09
C ASP A 451 23.61 37.02 6.67
N TRP A 452 22.86 38.10 6.50
CA TRP A 452 22.33 38.53 5.21
C TRP A 452 23.45 38.77 4.18
N PRO A 453 23.35 38.29 2.92
CA PRO A 453 22.18 37.68 2.27
C PRO A 453 22.11 36.15 2.32
N TYR A 454 23.03 35.48 3.02
CA TYR A 454 23.19 34.01 3.01
C TYR A 454 22.09 33.24 3.78
N ASN A 455 21.14 33.96 4.39
CA ASN A 455 20.02 33.40 5.16
C ASN A 455 18.69 33.34 4.40
N GLN A 456 18.67 33.59 3.08
CA GLN A 456 17.49 33.45 2.25
C GLN A 456 17.64 32.24 1.32
N GLY A 457 16.96 31.13 1.64
CA GLY A 457 17.00 29.96 0.75
C GLY A 457 16.47 28.63 1.28
N GLY A 458 16.05 28.55 2.55
CA GLY A 458 15.42 27.32 3.08
C GLY A 458 16.28 26.06 2.92
N GLY A 459 17.59 26.15 3.15
CA GLY A 459 18.51 25.00 3.14
C GLY A 459 19.59 24.98 2.03
N ILE A 460 19.70 26.03 1.21
CA ILE A 460 20.78 26.17 0.20
C ILE A 460 21.76 27.27 0.63
N MET A 461 23.04 26.93 0.81
CA MET A 461 24.12 27.88 1.05
C MET A 461 24.96 28.03 -0.24
N MET A 462 25.14 29.27 -0.70
CA MET A 462 26.12 29.59 -1.75
C MET A 462 27.35 30.19 -1.09
N VAL A 463 28.50 29.53 -1.24
CA VAL A 463 29.80 30.00 -0.72
C VAL A 463 30.59 30.52 -1.92
N ASP A 464 31.05 31.78 -1.86
CA ASP A 464 31.94 32.37 -2.88
C ASP A 464 33.37 31.81 -2.79
#